data_AF-A0A971V171-F1
#
_entry.id   AF-A0A971V171-F1
#
_cell.length_a   1.000
_cell.length_b   1.000
_cell.length_c   1.000
_cell.angle_alpha   90.00
_cell.angle_beta   90.00
_cell.angle_gamma   90.00
#
_symmetry.space_group_name_H-M   'P 1'
#
loop_
_entity.id
_entity.type
_entity.pdbx_description
1 polymer ?
#
loop_
_entity_poly.entity_id
_entity_poly.type
_entity_poly.pdbx_seq_one_letter_code
_entity_poly.pdbx_strand_id
1 'polypeptide(L)'
;MSVIHTLISKSLNIPLRNVESTIKLLEEGATIPFISRYRKEVTGGLDEVKIANIKELHEKYMELEKRKEYILKSISEQEKLTSDLEREILNCWDLTELEDLYLPYKPKRQTRAEIARKNGLEPLAKWLMVQRPGSPEAKATQYLNEKVADTEMALKGARDIIAEWVNEDTAARQLVRNIFAREATITSKVAKGKEEEGEKYRDYFDFSAPLSRCPSHRLLAIRRGETEGFLRVSISPDDEKCLDRLVPRYAKNDCDAADHVEEAVTDSYKRLLKPSIETEFANLSKEQADEAAIAVFSENLRQLLLAPPLGQKRILGVDPGYRTGCKLVCLDEQGNLLHNETIYPHPPQNEFSK
;
A
#
# COMPACT_ATOMS: atom_id res chain seq x y z
N MET A 1 18.68 -4.33 25.60
CA MET A 1 18.22 -5.26 24.55
C MET A 1 17.37 -4.45 23.60
N SER A 2 17.68 -4.49 22.30
CA SER A 2 16.87 -3.76 21.30
C SER A 2 15.51 -4.43 21.14
N VAL A 3 14.43 -3.64 21.23
CA VAL A 3 13.06 -4.13 21.00
C VAL A 3 12.93 -4.67 19.58
N ILE A 4 13.59 -4.01 18.60
CA ILE A 4 13.65 -4.44 17.20
C ILE A 4 14.19 -5.88 17.08
N HIS A 5 15.29 -6.20 17.75
CA HIS A 5 15.88 -7.54 17.66
C HIS A 5 14.93 -8.61 18.21
N THR A 6 14.17 -8.27 19.25
CA THR A 6 13.15 -9.16 19.84
C THR A 6 11.98 -9.37 18.88
N LEU A 7 11.54 -8.33 18.18
CA LEU A 7 10.48 -8.42 17.17
C LEU A 7 10.91 -9.28 15.98
N ILE A 8 12.13 -9.09 15.47
CA ILE A 8 12.69 -9.90 14.38
C ILE A 8 12.82 -11.37 14.81
N SER A 9 13.35 -11.62 16.01
CA SER A 9 13.50 -12.96 16.58
C SER A 9 12.17 -13.71 16.64
N LYS A 10 11.10 -13.05 17.11
CA LYS A 10 9.74 -13.63 17.15
C LYS A 10 9.15 -13.84 15.77
N SER A 11 9.27 -12.85 14.88
CA SER A 11 8.70 -12.89 13.53
C SER A 11 9.30 -14.01 12.68
N LEU A 12 10.63 -14.17 12.73
CA LEU A 12 11.35 -15.19 11.95
C LEU A 12 11.51 -16.51 12.68
N ASN A 13 11.09 -16.60 13.94
CA ASN A 13 11.34 -17.75 14.82
C ASN A 13 12.84 -18.14 14.87
N ILE A 14 13.70 -17.14 15.05
CA ILE A 14 15.16 -17.29 15.13
C ILE A 14 15.61 -16.91 16.54
N PRO A 15 16.55 -17.65 17.17
CA PRO A 15 17.07 -17.28 18.48
C PRO A 15 17.61 -15.84 18.51
N LEU A 16 17.25 -15.07 19.54
CA LEU A 16 17.61 -13.65 19.65
C LEU A 16 19.11 -13.41 19.49
N ARG A 17 19.95 -14.24 20.11
CA ARG A 17 21.41 -14.16 20.02
C ARG A 17 21.91 -14.24 18.57
N ASN A 18 21.26 -15.05 17.74
CA ASN A 18 21.64 -15.24 16.34
C ASN A 18 21.24 -14.00 15.51
N VAL A 19 20.08 -13.42 15.79
CA VAL A 19 19.63 -12.15 15.19
C VAL A 19 20.61 -11.03 15.53
N GLU A 20 20.91 -10.84 16.82
CA GLU A 20 21.85 -9.81 17.31
C GLU A 20 23.22 -9.94 16.64
N SER A 21 23.76 -11.17 16.59
CA SER A 21 25.06 -11.42 15.98
C SER A 21 25.05 -11.18 14.47
N THR A 22 23.95 -11.51 13.79
CA THR A 22 23.80 -11.30 12.35
C THR A 22 23.72 -9.81 12.02
N ILE A 23 22.90 -9.05 12.76
CA ILE A 23 22.76 -7.59 12.57
C ILE A 23 24.10 -6.91 12.80
N LYS A 24 24.82 -7.25 13.88
CA LYS A 24 26.15 -6.70 14.15
C LYS A 24 27.12 -6.92 12.98
N LEU A 25 27.15 -8.12 12.41
CA LEU A 25 28.01 -8.41 11.26
C LEU A 25 27.62 -7.60 10.02
N LEU A 26 26.31 -7.40 9.79
CA LEU A 26 25.81 -6.59 8.67
C LEU A 26 26.18 -5.11 8.85
N GLU A 27 26.08 -4.56 10.06
CA GLU A 27 26.49 -3.19 10.40
C GLU A 27 28.01 -2.99 10.26
N GLU A 28 28.80 -4.02 10.56
CA GLU A 28 30.25 -4.04 10.32
C GLU A 28 30.62 -4.14 8.81
N GLY A 29 29.62 -4.21 7.92
CA GLY A 29 29.81 -4.22 6.46
C GLY A 29 30.00 -5.63 5.87
N ALA A 30 29.76 -6.69 6.64
CA ALA A 30 29.84 -8.05 6.11
C ALA A 30 28.69 -8.33 5.13
N THR A 31 29.01 -8.99 4.01
CA THR A 31 28.01 -9.36 3.00
C THR A 31 27.26 -10.64 3.39
N ILE A 32 26.04 -10.81 2.87
CA ILE A 32 25.22 -12.01 3.13
C ILE A 32 25.98 -13.31 2.79
N PRO A 33 26.63 -13.46 1.62
CA PRO A 33 27.41 -14.67 1.30
C PRO A 33 28.62 -14.86 2.22
N PHE A 34 29.22 -13.77 2.71
CA PHE A 34 30.34 -13.86 3.65
C PHE A 34 29.87 -14.40 5.01
N ILE A 35 28.74 -13.90 5.52
CA ILE A 35 28.18 -14.34 6.80
C ILE A 35 27.75 -15.80 6.71
N SER A 36 26.98 -16.17 5.68
CA SER A 36 26.45 -17.53 5.50
C SER A 36 27.57 -18.57 5.37
N ARG A 37 28.71 -18.19 4.78
CA ARG A 37 29.82 -19.11 4.52
C ARG A 37 30.87 -19.15 5.64
N TYR A 38 31.24 -18.00 6.19
CA TYR A 38 32.41 -17.85 7.08
C TYR A 38 32.07 -17.44 8.51
N ARG A 39 30.80 -17.21 8.84
CA ARG A 39 30.34 -16.83 10.19
C ARG A 39 29.20 -17.72 10.70
N LYS A 40 29.18 -18.98 10.27
CA LYS A 40 28.16 -19.98 10.67
C LYS A 40 28.09 -20.17 12.17
N GLU A 41 29.23 -20.31 12.86
CA GLU A 41 29.23 -20.57 14.30
C GLU A 41 28.64 -19.41 15.10
N VAL A 42 28.94 -18.18 14.69
CA VAL A 42 28.50 -16.96 15.36
C VAL A 42 27.00 -16.71 15.15
N THR A 43 26.48 -17.06 13.96
CA THR A 43 25.06 -16.89 13.61
C THR A 43 24.21 -18.12 13.91
N GLY A 44 24.79 -19.22 14.41
CA GLY A 44 24.09 -20.49 14.63
C GLY A 44 23.67 -21.19 13.33
N GLY A 45 24.43 -21.00 12.25
CA GLY A 45 24.27 -21.73 10.98
C GLY A 45 23.15 -21.19 10.09
N LEU A 46 22.83 -19.90 10.17
CA LEU A 46 21.83 -19.28 9.30
C LEU A 46 22.28 -19.32 7.83
N ASP A 47 21.34 -19.63 6.95
CA ASP A 47 21.53 -19.55 5.50
C ASP A 47 21.32 -18.12 4.97
N GLU A 48 21.63 -17.93 3.69
CA GLU A 48 21.56 -16.63 3.02
C GLU A 48 20.15 -16.04 3.02
N VAL A 49 19.12 -16.89 2.94
CA VAL A 49 17.71 -16.47 2.94
C VAL A 49 17.32 -15.91 4.30
N LYS A 50 17.65 -16.61 5.38
CA LYS A 50 17.36 -16.12 6.74
C LYS A 50 18.13 -14.85 7.07
N ILE A 51 19.39 -14.74 6.64
CA ILE A 51 20.19 -13.53 6.84
C ILE A 51 19.59 -12.34 6.07
N ALA A 52 19.15 -12.55 4.81
CA ALA A 52 18.47 -11.52 4.03
C ALA A 52 17.19 -11.05 4.71
N ASN A 53 16.33 -11.97 5.17
CA ASN A 53 15.10 -11.63 5.87
C ASN A 53 15.35 -10.85 7.18
N ILE A 54 16.41 -11.19 7.92
CA ILE A 54 16.82 -10.42 9.12
C ILE A 54 17.19 -8.98 8.71
N LYS A 55 17.98 -8.81 7.65
CA LYS A 55 18.39 -7.51 7.15
C LYS A 55 17.18 -6.66 6.74
N GLU A 56 16.29 -7.20 5.92
CA GLU A 56 15.08 -6.50 5.43
C GLU A 56 14.17 -6.07 6.58
N LEU A 57 13.87 -6.96 7.53
CA LEU A 57 13.06 -6.59 8.69
C LEU A 57 13.74 -5.58 9.59
N HIS A 58 15.06 -5.67 9.77
CA HIS A 58 15.81 -4.69 10.54
C HIS A 58 15.74 -3.30 9.89
N GLU A 59 15.97 -3.20 8.58
CA GLU A 59 15.84 -1.95 7.84
C GLU A 59 14.43 -1.36 7.95
N LYS A 60 13.39 -2.19 7.80
CA LYS A 60 11.98 -1.79 7.97
C LYS A 60 11.70 -1.22 9.36
N TYR A 61 12.12 -1.91 10.43
CA TYR A 61 11.88 -1.44 11.79
C TYR A 61 12.70 -0.18 12.14
N MET A 62 13.90 -0.04 11.60
CA MET A 62 14.71 1.18 11.76
C MET A 62 14.07 2.38 11.05
N GLU A 63 13.47 2.19 9.88
CA GLU A 63 12.69 3.23 9.21
C GLU A 63 11.46 3.63 10.01
N LEU A 64 10.77 2.65 10.59
CA LEU A 64 9.63 2.88 11.48
C LEU A 64 10.02 3.65 12.75
N GLU A 65 11.18 3.36 13.37
CA GLU A 65 11.69 4.14 14.50
C GLU A 65 11.96 5.59 14.11
N LYS A 66 12.65 5.84 12.99
CA LYS A 66 12.85 7.22 12.48
C LYS A 66 11.53 7.94 12.24
N ARG A 67 10.51 7.20 11.76
CA ARG A 67 9.17 7.75 11.54
C ARG A 67 8.49 8.12 12.86
N LYS A 68 8.60 7.29 13.90
CA LYS A 68 8.12 7.60 15.26
C LYS A 68 8.76 8.88 15.80
N GLU A 69 10.09 9.00 15.69
CA GLU A 69 10.81 10.18 16.15
C GLU A 69 10.32 11.46 15.48
N TYR A 70 10.12 11.41 14.15
CA TYR A 70 9.54 12.52 13.40
C TYR A 70 8.14 12.89 13.87
N ILE A 71 7.27 11.89 14.06
CA ILE A 71 5.89 12.08 14.51
C ILE A 71 5.84 12.69 15.91
N LEU A 72 6.60 12.14 16.86
CA LEU A 72 6.69 12.65 18.23
C LEU A 72 7.14 14.11 18.24
N LYS A 73 8.17 14.44 17.46
CA LYS A 73 8.64 15.82 17.30
C LYS A 73 7.55 16.73 16.75
N SER A 74 6.88 16.32 15.66
CA SER A 74 5.84 17.10 15.00
C SER A 74 4.62 17.37 15.89
N ILE A 75 4.25 16.42 16.76
CA ILE A 75 3.14 16.57 17.71
C ILE A 75 3.56 17.42 18.91
N SER A 76 4.79 17.24 19.40
CA SER A 76 5.36 18.02 20.50
C SER A 76 5.46 19.52 20.16
N GLU A 77 5.88 19.85 18.93
CA GLU A 77 5.92 21.23 18.42
C GLU A 77 4.53 21.90 18.35
N GLN A 78 3.44 21.13 18.39
CA GLN A 78 2.07 21.62 18.45
C GLN A 78 1.51 21.71 19.88
N GLU A 79 2.31 21.36 20.90
CA GLU A 79 1.90 21.28 22.31
C GLU A 79 0.72 20.31 22.55
N LYS A 80 0.56 19.31 21.70
CA LYS A 80 -0.54 18.32 21.75
C LYS A 80 -0.10 16.92 22.18
N LEU A 81 1.19 16.73 22.48
CA LEU A 81 1.74 15.44 22.85
C LEU A 81 1.37 15.12 24.32
N THR A 82 0.41 14.22 24.50
CA THR A 82 0.06 13.68 25.83
C THR A 82 0.94 12.48 26.16
N SER A 83 1.13 12.18 27.45
CA SER A 83 1.90 11.00 27.88
C SER A 83 1.28 9.67 27.42
N ASP A 84 -0.05 9.63 27.26
CA ASP A 84 -0.75 8.46 26.73
C ASP A 84 -0.45 8.26 25.25
N LEU A 85 -0.56 9.32 24.45
CA LEU A 85 -0.25 9.29 23.02
C LEU A 85 1.23 8.99 22.75
N GLU A 86 2.15 9.57 23.52
CA GLU A 86 3.58 9.26 23.43
C GLU A 86 3.84 7.77 23.62
N ARG A 87 3.22 7.18 24.65
CA ARG A 87 3.32 5.75 24.94
C ARG A 87 2.69 4.89 23.83
N GLU A 88 1.57 5.29 23.25
CA GLU A 88 0.97 4.58 22.11
C GLU A 88 1.90 4.59 20.90
N ILE A 89 2.46 5.75 20.54
CA ILE A 89 3.40 5.89 19.42
C ILE A 89 4.66 5.06 19.63
N LEU A 90 5.27 5.11 20.83
CA LEU A 90 6.49 4.36 21.12
C LEU A 90 6.27 2.84 21.02
N ASN A 91 5.09 2.35 21.41
CA ASN A 91 4.76 0.92 21.39
C ASN A 91 4.15 0.43 20.06
N CYS A 92 3.86 1.33 19.11
CA CYS A 92 3.29 0.98 17.80
C CYS A 92 4.36 0.38 16.88
N TRP A 93 4.18 -0.84 16.37
CA TRP A 93 5.15 -1.47 15.45
C TRP A 93 4.58 -1.77 14.07
N ASP A 94 3.43 -1.18 13.77
CA ASP A 94 2.81 -1.16 12.45
C ASP A 94 2.84 0.27 11.90
N LEU A 95 3.25 0.42 10.63
CA LEU A 95 3.38 1.73 10.00
C LEU A 95 2.00 2.37 9.73
N THR A 96 1.00 1.55 9.42
CA THR A 96 -0.36 2.02 9.12
C THR A 96 -1.02 2.55 10.39
N GLU A 97 -0.93 1.79 11.49
CA GLU A 97 -1.42 2.23 12.81
C GLU A 97 -0.70 3.50 13.27
N LEU A 98 0.61 3.60 13.02
CA LEU A 98 1.41 4.79 13.35
C LEU A 98 0.96 6.03 12.56
N GLU A 99 0.66 5.89 11.27
CA GLU A 99 0.12 6.99 10.46
C GLU A 99 -1.31 7.37 10.87
N ASP A 100 -2.13 6.40 11.28
CA ASP A 100 -3.48 6.66 11.80
C ASP A 100 -3.41 7.50 13.10
N LEU A 101 -2.48 7.19 14.01
CA LEU A 101 -2.23 8.01 15.22
C LEU A 101 -1.75 9.43 14.90
N TYR A 102 -0.97 9.59 13.83
CA TYR A 102 -0.45 10.89 13.42
C TYR A 102 -1.46 11.75 12.63
N LEU A 103 -2.45 11.12 12.00
CA LEU A 103 -3.39 11.78 11.08
C LEU A 103 -4.05 13.06 11.66
N PRO A 104 -4.49 13.12 12.93
CA PRO A 104 -5.09 14.34 13.51
C PRO A 104 -4.12 15.52 13.63
N TYR A 105 -2.81 15.24 13.67
CA TYR A 105 -1.75 16.22 13.91
C TYR A 105 -0.96 16.57 12.65
N LYS A 106 -1.18 15.82 11.57
CA LYS A 106 -0.54 16.07 10.29
C LYS A 106 -0.93 17.47 9.79
N PRO A 107 0.02 18.32 9.37
CA PRO A 107 -0.31 19.63 8.79
C PRO A 107 -1.21 19.47 7.56
N LYS A 108 -2.38 20.11 7.57
CA LYS A 108 -3.37 20.01 6.50
C LYS A 108 -3.40 21.30 5.66
N ARG A 109 -3.74 21.14 4.39
CA ARG A 109 -4.17 22.26 3.52
C ARG A 109 -5.60 22.63 3.90
N GLN A 110 -5.98 23.88 3.63
CA GLN A 110 -7.32 24.45 3.90
C GLN A 110 -8.48 23.49 3.55
N THR A 111 -8.89 22.65 4.51
CA THR A 111 -10.00 21.68 4.33
C THR A 111 -11.34 22.35 4.58
N ARG A 112 -12.45 21.70 4.18
CA ARG A 112 -13.80 22.18 4.51
C ARG A 112 -13.99 22.33 6.03
N ALA A 113 -13.51 21.34 6.79
CA ALA A 113 -13.52 21.36 8.24
C ALA A 113 -12.67 22.50 8.82
N GLU A 114 -11.46 22.73 8.29
CA GLU A 114 -10.62 23.85 8.72
C GLU A 114 -11.25 25.21 8.45
N ILE A 115 -11.89 25.39 7.28
CA ILE A 115 -12.65 26.61 6.97
C ILE A 115 -13.79 26.78 7.98
N ALA A 116 -14.54 25.71 8.27
CA ALA A 116 -15.62 25.74 9.24
C ALA A 116 -15.13 26.07 10.66
N ARG A 117 -13.98 25.52 11.10
CA ARG A 117 -13.36 25.87 12.39
C ARG A 117 -12.94 27.34 12.43
N LYS A 118 -12.32 27.86 11.37
CA LYS A 118 -11.96 29.29 11.23
C LYS A 118 -13.18 30.21 11.25
N ASN A 119 -14.32 29.72 10.80
CA ASN A 119 -15.61 30.43 10.86
C ASN A 119 -16.35 30.24 12.19
N GLY A 120 -15.74 29.61 13.19
CA GLY A 120 -16.29 29.46 14.54
C GLY A 120 -17.32 28.35 14.73
N LEU A 121 -17.40 27.37 13.81
CA LEU A 121 -18.44 26.33 13.81
C LEU A 121 -18.10 25.09 14.65
N GLU A 122 -16.89 24.99 15.21
CA GLU A 122 -16.49 23.84 16.03
C GLU A 122 -17.37 23.62 17.27
N PRO A 123 -17.79 24.65 18.03
CA PRO A 123 -18.68 24.43 19.17
C PRO A 123 -20.07 23.92 18.76
N LEU A 124 -20.54 24.28 17.55
CA LEU A 124 -21.79 23.72 17.00
C LEU A 124 -21.62 22.23 16.67
N ALA A 125 -20.50 21.84 16.04
CA ALA A 125 -20.16 20.44 15.79
C ALA A 125 -20.07 19.63 17.10
N LYS A 126 -19.43 20.18 18.14
CA LYS A 126 -19.40 19.56 19.48
C LYS A 126 -20.81 19.40 20.03
N TRP A 127 -21.66 20.42 19.93
CA TRP A 127 -23.04 20.37 20.42
C TRP A 127 -23.85 19.27 19.72
N LEU A 128 -23.75 19.16 18.39
CA LEU A 128 -24.40 18.09 17.61
C LEU A 128 -23.93 16.71 18.07
N MET A 129 -22.62 16.51 18.28
CA MET A 129 -22.07 15.23 18.74
C MET A 129 -22.57 14.78 20.12
N VAL A 130 -22.98 15.71 21.00
CA VAL A 130 -23.60 15.35 22.30
C VAL A 130 -25.02 14.80 22.09
N GLN A 131 -25.69 15.13 20.97
CA GLN A 131 -27.01 14.61 20.59
C GLN A 131 -28.07 14.80 21.68
N ARG A 132 -28.10 15.97 22.31
CA ARG A 132 -29.16 16.32 23.27
C ARG A 132 -30.43 16.73 22.53
N PRO A 133 -31.63 16.48 23.08
CA PRO A 133 -32.87 16.99 22.51
C PRO A 133 -32.85 18.51 22.34
N GLY A 134 -33.29 19.00 21.18
CA GLY A 134 -33.37 20.41 20.82
C GLY A 134 -33.18 20.59 19.31
N SER A 135 -33.65 21.72 18.76
CA SER A 135 -33.54 22.00 17.32
C SER A 135 -32.11 22.41 16.93
N PRO A 136 -31.44 21.65 16.06
CA PRO A 136 -30.15 22.01 15.47
C PRO A 136 -30.20 23.37 14.75
N GLU A 137 -31.29 23.66 14.05
CA GLU A 137 -31.50 24.93 13.33
C GLU A 137 -31.53 26.11 14.30
N ALA A 138 -32.30 25.98 15.38
CA ALA A 138 -32.35 27.00 16.42
C ALA A 138 -30.98 27.22 17.06
N LYS A 139 -30.23 26.15 17.32
CA LYS A 139 -28.86 26.26 17.84
C LYS A 139 -27.90 26.91 16.83
N ALA A 140 -28.04 26.59 15.55
CA ALA A 140 -27.21 27.10 14.46
C ALA A 140 -27.32 28.62 14.28
N THR A 141 -28.47 29.23 14.63
CA THR A 141 -28.63 30.70 14.58
C THR A 141 -27.60 31.46 15.42
N GLN A 142 -27.06 30.84 16.48
CA GLN A 142 -26.05 31.44 17.36
C GLN A 142 -24.65 31.53 16.73
N TYR A 143 -24.46 30.88 15.57
CA TYR A 143 -23.17 30.77 14.90
C TYR A 143 -23.14 31.52 13.55
N LEU A 144 -24.20 32.26 13.21
CA LEU A 144 -24.25 33.11 12.02
C LEU A 144 -23.29 34.29 12.16
N ASN A 145 -22.60 34.61 11.07
CA ASN A 145 -21.64 35.71 11.02
C ASN A 145 -21.42 36.14 9.55
N GLU A 146 -20.54 37.12 9.30
CA GLU A 146 -20.25 37.61 7.94
C GLU A 146 -19.86 36.51 6.94
N LYS A 147 -19.28 35.40 7.42
CA LYS A 147 -18.83 34.26 6.61
C LYS A 147 -19.78 33.07 6.66
N VAL A 148 -20.85 33.12 7.46
CA VAL A 148 -21.84 32.06 7.65
C VAL A 148 -23.23 32.70 7.55
N ALA A 149 -23.78 32.70 6.34
CA ALA A 149 -24.94 33.50 5.97
C ALA A 149 -26.28 32.97 6.55
N ASP A 150 -26.40 31.66 6.71
CA ASP A 150 -27.62 30.99 7.13
C ASP A 150 -27.34 29.73 7.97
N THR A 151 -28.41 29.19 8.55
CA THR A 151 -28.35 28.01 9.42
C THR A 151 -27.92 26.76 8.66
N GLU A 152 -28.25 26.65 7.38
CA GLU A 152 -27.86 25.52 6.53
C GLU A 152 -26.34 25.48 6.35
N MET A 153 -25.73 26.62 6.06
CA MET A 153 -24.28 26.78 5.96
C MET A 153 -23.58 26.47 7.28
N ALA A 154 -24.15 26.91 8.42
CA ALA A 154 -23.63 26.60 9.75
C ALA A 154 -23.65 25.09 10.04
N LEU A 155 -24.79 24.42 9.80
CA LEU A 155 -24.96 22.98 10.00
C LEU A 155 -24.09 22.16 9.04
N LYS A 156 -23.96 22.58 7.79
CA LYS A 156 -23.05 21.96 6.82
C LYS A 156 -21.60 22.05 7.28
N GLY A 157 -21.15 23.23 7.71
CA GLY A 157 -19.80 23.40 8.24
C GLY A 157 -19.55 22.58 9.52
N ALA A 158 -20.55 22.46 10.39
CA ALA A 158 -20.46 21.59 11.56
C ALA A 158 -20.36 20.11 11.16
N ARG A 159 -21.14 19.66 10.17
CA ARG A 159 -21.04 18.30 9.60
C ARG A 159 -19.68 18.04 8.95
N ASP A 160 -19.11 19.02 8.23
CA ASP A 160 -17.76 18.90 7.66
C ASP A 160 -16.69 18.67 8.75
N ILE A 161 -16.83 19.31 9.92
CA ILE A 161 -15.94 19.11 11.07
C ILE A 161 -16.10 17.70 11.66
N ILE A 162 -17.35 17.25 11.86
CA ILE A 162 -17.65 15.90 12.36
C ILE A 162 -17.11 14.84 11.39
N ALA A 163 -17.28 15.05 10.09
CA ALA A 163 -16.78 14.14 9.07
C ALA A 163 -15.25 13.99 9.14
N GLU A 164 -14.52 15.07 9.43
CA GLU A 164 -13.07 15.00 9.63
C GLU A 164 -12.71 14.25 10.92
N TRP A 165 -13.42 14.47 12.04
CA TRP A 165 -13.21 13.72 13.28
C TRP A 165 -13.42 12.21 13.10
N VAL A 166 -14.46 11.80 12.37
CA VAL A 166 -14.74 10.39 12.06
C VAL A 166 -13.65 9.79 11.18
N ASN A 167 -13.13 10.55 10.21
CA ASN A 167 -12.04 10.10 9.35
C ASN A 167 -10.72 9.88 10.10
N GLU A 168 -10.52 10.64 11.17
CA GLU A 168 -9.33 10.63 12.03
C GLU A 168 -9.45 9.71 13.25
N ASP A 169 -10.63 9.14 13.50
CA ASP A 169 -10.81 8.17 14.58
C ASP A 169 -10.22 6.82 14.17
N THR A 170 -9.17 6.40 14.87
CA THR A 170 -8.46 5.13 14.68
C THR A 170 -9.42 3.94 14.73
N ALA A 171 -10.45 3.98 15.59
CA ALA A 171 -11.41 2.89 15.71
C ALA A 171 -12.36 2.81 14.50
N ALA A 172 -12.75 3.94 13.91
CA ALA A 172 -13.51 3.96 12.65
C ALA A 172 -12.67 3.44 11.49
N ARG A 173 -11.43 3.92 11.37
CA ARG A 173 -10.51 3.46 10.33
C ARG A 173 -10.30 1.95 10.41
N GLN A 174 -10.02 1.43 11.61
CA GLN A 174 -9.83 -0.01 11.81
C GLN A 174 -11.11 -0.81 11.52
N LEU A 175 -12.28 -0.29 11.87
CA LEU A 175 -13.55 -0.93 11.54
C LEU A 175 -13.73 -1.10 10.04
N VAL A 176 -13.52 -0.03 9.27
CA VAL A 176 -13.67 -0.06 7.80
C VAL A 176 -12.57 -0.92 7.18
N ARG A 177 -11.32 -0.81 7.63
CA ARG A 177 -10.17 -1.64 7.20
C ARG A 177 -10.45 -3.13 7.38
N ASN A 178 -11.03 -3.53 8.50
CA ASN A 178 -11.40 -4.93 8.77
C ASN A 178 -12.46 -5.46 7.78
N ILE A 179 -13.38 -4.61 7.33
CA ILE A 179 -14.38 -4.97 6.32
C ILE A 179 -13.72 -5.11 4.95
N PHE A 180 -12.89 -4.13 4.56
CA PHE A 180 -12.09 -4.22 3.32
C PHE A 180 -11.26 -5.51 3.25
N ALA A 181 -10.54 -5.84 4.32
CA ALA A 181 -9.69 -7.03 4.38
C ALA A 181 -10.44 -8.34 4.09
N ARG A 182 -11.73 -8.40 4.43
CA ARG A 182 -12.55 -9.61 4.32
C ARG A 182 -13.41 -9.64 3.06
N GLU A 183 -13.96 -8.48 2.70
CA GLU A 183 -15.10 -8.39 1.76
C GLU A 183 -14.82 -7.49 0.55
N ALA A 184 -13.66 -6.83 0.47
CA ALA A 184 -13.35 -5.98 -0.68
C ALA A 184 -13.36 -6.77 -1.99
N THR A 185 -13.98 -6.18 -3.00
CA THR A 185 -14.02 -6.67 -4.37
C THR A 185 -13.23 -5.70 -5.24
N ILE A 186 -12.34 -6.24 -6.08
CA ILE A 186 -11.72 -5.46 -7.15
C ILE A 186 -12.61 -5.53 -8.37
N THR A 187 -12.96 -4.37 -8.91
CA THR A 187 -13.74 -4.25 -10.14
C THR A 187 -12.94 -3.47 -11.17
N SER A 188 -12.99 -3.91 -12.42
CA SER A 188 -12.36 -3.22 -13.55
C SER A 188 -13.38 -3.01 -14.67
N LYS A 189 -13.38 -1.80 -15.23
CA LYS A 189 -14.21 -1.43 -16.37
C LYS A 189 -13.38 -0.75 -17.45
N VAL A 190 -13.73 -0.94 -18.71
CA VAL A 190 -13.10 -0.20 -19.81
C VAL A 190 -13.30 1.32 -19.63
N ALA A 191 -12.23 2.08 -19.87
CA ALA A 191 -12.34 3.53 -19.93
C ALA A 191 -13.16 3.92 -21.16
N LYS A 192 -14.10 4.86 -20.98
CA LYS A 192 -15.02 5.28 -22.05
C LYS A 192 -14.26 5.70 -23.31
N GLY A 193 -14.52 5.05 -24.45
CA GLY A 193 -13.89 5.36 -25.74
C GLY A 193 -12.52 4.72 -25.95
N LYS A 194 -12.13 3.74 -25.13
CA LYS A 194 -10.84 3.02 -25.20
C LYS A 194 -11.00 1.54 -25.54
N GLU A 195 -12.16 1.14 -26.04
CA GLU A 195 -12.51 -0.25 -26.32
C GLU A 195 -11.61 -0.89 -27.42
N GLU A 196 -11.31 -0.15 -28.48
CA GLU A 196 -10.44 -0.62 -29.58
C GLU A 196 -8.96 -0.56 -29.21
N GLU A 197 -8.49 0.58 -28.68
CA GLU A 197 -7.08 0.75 -28.28
C GLU A 197 -6.69 -0.19 -27.13
N GLY A 198 -7.65 -0.51 -26.25
CA GLY A 198 -7.48 -1.36 -25.09
C GLY A 198 -7.72 -2.85 -25.34
N GLU A 199 -7.79 -3.32 -26.59
CA GLU A 199 -8.14 -4.72 -26.93
C GLU A 199 -7.30 -5.77 -26.16
N LYS A 200 -6.04 -5.47 -25.89
CA LYS A 200 -5.15 -6.30 -25.06
C LYS A 200 -5.69 -6.59 -23.65
N TYR A 201 -6.54 -5.71 -23.12
CA TYR A 201 -7.15 -5.78 -21.79
C TYR A 201 -8.61 -6.22 -21.84
N ARG A 202 -9.09 -6.74 -22.97
CA ARG A 202 -10.50 -7.11 -23.18
C ARG A 202 -11.08 -8.02 -22.10
N ASP A 203 -10.31 -8.96 -21.58
CA ASP A 203 -10.71 -9.86 -20.47
C ASP A 203 -11.03 -9.12 -19.17
N TYR A 204 -10.64 -7.85 -19.07
CA TYR A 204 -10.80 -6.99 -17.90
C TYR A 204 -11.76 -5.81 -18.11
N PHE A 205 -12.44 -5.74 -19.26
CA PHE A 205 -13.37 -4.64 -19.56
C PHE A 205 -14.64 -4.64 -18.70
N ASP A 206 -15.02 -5.79 -18.15
CA ASP A 206 -16.07 -5.94 -17.14
C ASP A 206 -15.69 -7.09 -16.20
N PHE A 207 -14.70 -6.82 -15.35
CA PHE A 207 -14.15 -7.80 -14.41
C PHE A 207 -14.54 -7.46 -12.97
N SER A 208 -14.88 -8.50 -12.20
CA SER A 208 -15.15 -8.38 -10.77
C SER A 208 -14.71 -9.65 -10.06
N ALA A 209 -13.95 -9.50 -8.97
CA ALA A 209 -13.55 -10.62 -8.13
C ALA A 209 -13.26 -10.18 -6.68
N PRO A 210 -13.45 -11.06 -5.68
CA PRO A 210 -12.95 -10.80 -4.33
C PRO A 210 -11.44 -10.49 -4.36
N LEU A 211 -11.03 -9.39 -3.74
CA LEU A 211 -9.64 -8.92 -3.77
C LEU A 211 -8.69 -9.98 -3.22
N SER A 212 -9.06 -10.61 -2.10
CA SER A 212 -8.29 -11.67 -1.43
C SER A 212 -8.10 -12.95 -2.27
N ARG A 213 -8.88 -13.12 -3.35
CA ARG A 213 -8.81 -14.27 -4.26
C ARG A 213 -8.33 -13.89 -5.65
N CYS A 214 -7.96 -12.62 -5.89
CA CYS A 214 -7.49 -12.17 -7.19
C CYS A 214 -6.06 -12.68 -7.44
N PRO A 215 -5.81 -13.49 -8.50
CA PRO A 215 -4.47 -13.97 -8.79
C PRO A 215 -3.50 -12.82 -9.12
N SER A 216 -2.24 -12.93 -8.70
CA SER A 216 -1.21 -11.89 -8.88
C SER A 216 -1.10 -11.40 -10.33
N HIS A 217 -0.99 -12.31 -11.29
CA HIS A 217 -0.87 -11.94 -12.71
C HIS A 217 -2.08 -11.16 -13.25
N ARG A 218 -3.31 -11.45 -12.77
CA ARG A 218 -4.51 -10.71 -13.16
C ARG A 218 -4.54 -9.34 -12.53
N LEU A 219 -4.24 -9.25 -11.23
CA LEU A 219 -4.12 -7.97 -10.54
C LEU A 219 -3.11 -7.06 -11.24
N LEU A 220 -1.93 -7.59 -11.60
CA LEU A 220 -0.90 -6.85 -12.31
C LEU A 220 -1.34 -6.42 -13.71
N ALA A 221 -2.07 -7.26 -14.46
CA ALA A 221 -2.61 -6.89 -15.76
C ALA A 221 -3.66 -5.77 -15.66
N ILE A 222 -4.56 -5.87 -14.68
CA ILE A 222 -5.59 -4.86 -14.40
C ILE A 222 -4.93 -3.52 -14.05
N ARG A 223 -3.95 -3.53 -13.13
CA ARG A 223 -3.22 -2.32 -12.73
C ARG A 223 -2.40 -1.73 -13.87
N ARG A 224 -1.84 -2.56 -14.75
CA ARG A 224 -1.17 -2.07 -15.96
C ARG A 224 -2.16 -1.36 -16.90
N GLY A 225 -3.31 -1.96 -17.16
CA GLY A 225 -4.36 -1.34 -17.98
C GLY A 225 -4.90 -0.05 -17.38
N GLU A 226 -4.96 0.06 -16.06
CA GLU A 226 -5.29 1.29 -15.34
C GLU A 226 -4.24 2.39 -15.56
N THR A 227 -2.96 2.08 -15.32
CA THR A 227 -1.85 3.02 -15.49
C THR A 227 -1.72 3.49 -16.95
N GLU A 228 -1.97 2.62 -17.92
CA GLU A 228 -1.99 2.94 -19.34
C GLU A 228 -3.27 3.69 -19.78
N GLY A 229 -4.26 3.83 -18.90
CA GLY A 229 -5.50 4.60 -19.14
C GLY A 229 -6.60 3.86 -19.89
N PHE A 230 -6.48 2.55 -20.07
CA PHE A 230 -7.48 1.71 -20.75
C PHE A 230 -8.56 1.17 -19.81
N LEU A 231 -8.24 1.03 -18.52
CA LEU A 231 -9.15 0.52 -17.50
C LEU A 231 -9.39 1.55 -16.40
N ARG A 232 -10.57 1.49 -15.81
CA ARG A 232 -10.90 2.13 -14.53
C ARG A 232 -11.02 1.02 -13.49
N VAL A 233 -10.29 1.15 -12.39
CA VAL A 233 -10.26 0.12 -11.34
C VAL A 233 -10.77 0.74 -10.05
N SER A 234 -11.55 -0.03 -9.32
CA SER A 234 -11.95 0.32 -7.96
C SER A 234 -11.86 -0.91 -7.07
N ILE A 235 -11.53 -0.68 -5.81
CA ILE A 235 -11.54 -1.68 -4.74
C ILE A 235 -12.50 -1.17 -3.68
N SER A 236 -13.60 -1.85 -3.50
CA SER A 236 -14.53 -1.51 -2.43
C SER A 236 -15.22 -2.73 -1.83
N PRO A 237 -15.54 -2.71 -0.54
CA PRO A 237 -16.53 -3.60 0.03
C PRO A 237 -17.95 -3.11 -0.33
N ASP A 238 -18.94 -3.73 0.29
CA ASP A 238 -20.31 -3.25 0.33
C ASP A 238 -20.43 -2.00 1.20
N ASP A 239 -20.86 -0.89 0.59
CA ASP A 239 -20.96 0.42 1.25
C ASP A 239 -22.01 0.42 2.37
N GLU A 240 -23.13 -0.30 2.19
CA GLU A 240 -24.22 -0.34 3.18
C GLU A 240 -23.73 -1.05 4.45
N LYS A 241 -23.05 -2.18 4.31
CA LYS A 241 -22.47 -2.90 5.46
C LYS A 241 -21.44 -2.08 6.23
N CYS A 242 -20.67 -1.23 5.54
CA CYS A 242 -19.75 -0.32 6.21
C CYS A 242 -20.50 0.73 7.03
N LEU A 243 -21.52 1.36 6.43
CA LEU A 243 -22.33 2.38 7.10
C LEU A 243 -23.13 1.81 8.27
N ASP A 244 -23.74 0.63 8.12
CA ASP A 244 -24.48 -0.08 9.17
C ASP A 244 -23.65 -0.33 10.43
N ARG A 245 -22.34 -0.46 10.28
CA ARG A 245 -21.41 -0.65 11.41
C ARG A 245 -20.77 0.63 11.91
N LEU A 246 -20.62 1.62 11.04
CA LEU A 246 -19.95 2.88 11.34
C LEU A 246 -20.91 3.88 11.99
N VAL A 247 -22.09 4.10 11.40
CA VAL A 247 -23.08 5.09 11.85
C VAL A 247 -23.48 4.89 13.33
N PRO A 248 -23.83 3.67 13.80
CA PRO A 248 -24.25 3.47 15.19
C PRO A 248 -23.17 3.76 16.24
N ARG A 249 -21.89 3.88 15.84
CA ARG A 249 -20.81 4.27 16.75
C ARG A 249 -20.86 5.75 17.11
N TYR A 250 -21.47 6.57 16.25
CA TYR A 250 -21.51 8.02 16.37
C TYR A 250 -22.93 8.53 16.59
N ALA A 251 -23.88 8.18 15.72
CA ALA A 251 -25.30 8.51 15.90
C ALA A 251 -25.94 7.48 16.83
N LYS A 252 -26.27 7.89 18.06
CA LYS A 252 -26.67 7.00 19.17
C LYS A 252 -28.06 7.27 19.71
N ASN A 253 -28.60 8.46 19.46
CA ASN A 253 -29.89 8.90 19.99
C ASN A 253 -30.88 9.08 18.84
N ASP A 254 -32.17 9.12 19.19
CA ASP A 254 -33.26 9.42 18.26
C ASP A 254 -33.63 10.90 18.38
N CYS A 255 -32.91 11.76 17.66
CA CYS A 255 -33.14 13.21 17.63
C CYS A 255 -32.52 13.87 16.38
N ASP A 256 -33.01 15.06 16.00
CA ASP A 256 -32.53 15.82 14.83
C ASP A 256 -31.00 16.06 14.82
N ALA A 257 -30.38 16.18 16.01
CA ALA A 257 -28.93 16.31 16.12
C ALA A 257 -28.20 15.03 15.72
N ALA A 258 -28.78 13.86 15.99
CA ALA A 258 -28.24 12.57 15.58
C ALA A 258 -28.35 12.37 14.07
N ASP A 259 -29.41 12.85 13.42
CA ASP A 259 -29.55 12.82 11.96
C ASP A 259 -28.39 13.56 11.28
N HIS A 260 -28.01 14.74 11.78
CA HIS A 260 -26.84 15.45 11.28
C HIS A 260 -25.52 14.71 11.54
N VAL A 261 -25.40 14.00 12.65
CA VAL A 261 -24.23 13.16 12.93
C VAL A 261 -24.17 11.99 11.95
N GLU A 262 -25.29 11.33 11.67
CA GLU A 262 -25.39 10.25 10.68
C GLU A 262 -25.03 10.74 9.26
N GLU A 263 -25.55 11.89 8.85
CA GLU A 263 -25.20 12.52 7.57
C GLU A 263 -23.70 12.81 7.48
N ALA A 264 -23.11 13.35 8.55
CA ALA A 264 -21.68 13.65 8.61
C ALA A 264 -20.81 12.38 8.56
N VAL A 265 -21.22 11.32 9.26
CA VAL A 265 -20.53 10.02 9.23
C VAL A 265 -20.62 9.38 7.84
N THR A 266 -21.79 9.47 7.21
CA THR A 266 -22.00 8.96 5.85
C THR A 266 -21.15 9.70 4.82
N ASP A 267 -21.08 11.03 4.91
CA ASP A 267 -20.18 11.84 4.08
C ASP A 267 -18.71 11.53 4.37
N SER A 268 -18.32 11.40 5.65
CA SER A 268 -16.97 10.98 6.05
C SER A 268 -16.58 9.66 5.42
N TYR A 269 -17.46 8.66 5.49
CA TYR A 269 -17.24 7.35 4.89
C TYR A 269 -16.99 7.48 3.39
N LYS A 270 -17.93 8.08 2.66
CA LYS A 270 -17.89 8.14 1.19
C LYS A 270 -16.74 8.98 0.65
N ARG A 271 -16.46 10.12 1.30
CA ARG A 271 -15.53 11.14 0.78
C ARG A 271 -14.11 11.01 1.31
N LEU A 272 -13.93 10.48 2.53
CA LEU A 272 -12.64 10.51 3.22
C LEU A 272 -12.13 9.10 3.56
N LEU A 273 -12.89 8.32 4.35
CA LEU A 273 -12.44 7.01 4.82
C LEU A 273 -12.33 5.99 3.69
N LYS A 274 -13.38 5.80 2.89
CA LYS A 274 -13.40 4.81 1.81
C LYS A 274 -12.28 5.07 0.79
N PRO A 275 -12.09 6.28 0.23
CA PRO A 275 -11.00 6.52 -0.71
C PRO A 275 -9.60 6.33 -0.10
N SER A 276 -9.41 6.71 1.17
CA SER A 276 -8.14 6.52 1.87
C SER A 276 -7.82 5.04 2.06
N ILE A 277 -8.80 4.24 2.49
CA ILE A 277 -8.62 2.81 2.74
C ILE A 277 -8.57 2.03 1.43
N GLU A 278 -9.32 2.42 0.40
CA GLU A 278 -9.20 1.88 -0.96
C GLU A 278 -7.77 2.04 -1.50
N THR A 279 -7.16 3.20 -1.30
CA THR A 279 -5.76 3.45 -1.68
C THR A 279 -4.79 2.54 -0.91
N GLU A 280 -5.01 2.36 0.40
CA GLU A 280 -4.25 1.43 1.24
C GLU A 280 -4.28 0.00 0.67
N PHE A 281 -5.48 -0.52 0.38
CA PHE A 281 -5.65 -1.86 -0.18
C PHE A 281 -5.17 -1.98 -1.63
N ALA A 282 -5.24 -0.89 -2.41
CA ALA A 282 -4.68 -0.84 -3.75
C ALA A 282 -3.16 -1.04 -3.73
N ASN A 283 -2.46 -0.36 -2.82
CA ASN A 283 -1.02 -0.49 -2.66
C ASN A 283 -0.64 -1.86 -2.09
N LEU A 284 -1.33 -2.31 -1.03
CA LEU A 284 -1.06 -3.59 -0.38
C LEU A 284 -1.22 -4.78 -1.34
N SER A 285 -2.33 -4.82 -2.09
CA SER A 285 -2.57 -5.89 -3.06
C SER A 285 -1.54 -5.86 -4.19
N LYS A 286 -1.11 -4.66 -4.62
CA LYS A 286 -0.07 -4.49 -5.65
C LYS A 286 1.28 -5.00 -5.18
N GLU A 287 1.70 -4.63 -3.97
CA GLU A 287 2.94 -5.08 -3.34
C GLU A 287 2.97 -6.62 -3.24
N GLN A 288 1.92 -7.24 -2.71
CA GLN A 288 1.81 -8.70 -2.63
C GLN A 288 1.87 -9.38 -4.00
N ALA A 289 1.24 -8.79 -5.02
CA ALA A 289 1.28 -9.32 -6.37
C ALA A 289 2.68 -9.19 -7.01
N ASP A 290 3.38 -8.09 -6.74
CA ASP A 290 4.75 -7.87 -7.18
C ASP A 290 5.71 -8.85 -6.50
N GLU A 291 5.63 -9.03 -5.19
CA GLU A 291 6.41 -10.04 -4.46
C GLU A 291 6.22 -11.44 -5.05
N ALA A 292 4.98 -11.85 -5.29
CA ALA A 292 4.67 -13.15 -5.89
C ALA A 292 5.26 -13.28 -7.32
N ALA A 293 5.19 -12.22 -8.13
CA ALA A 293 5.76 -12.23 -9.47
C ALA A 293 7.29 -12.26 -9.45
N ILE A 294 7.92 -11.47 -8.57
CA ILE A 294 9.37 -11.42 -8.38
C ILE A 294 9.88 -12.79 -7.91
N ALA A 295 9.17 -13.46 -7.01
CA ALA A 295 9.54 -14.80 -6.56
C ALA A 295 9.60 -15.81 -7.73
N VAL A 296 8.61 -15.78 -8.62
CA VAL A 296 8.59 -16.63 -9.83
C VAL A 296 9.76 -16.27 -10.76
N PHE A 297 10.01 -14.98 -11.01
CA PHE A 297 11.15 -14.58 -11.85
C PHE A 297 12.49 -14.94 -11.25
N SER A 298 12.63 -14.82 -9.93
CA SER A 298 13.86 -15.17 -9.20
C SER A 298 14.14 -16.66 -9.30
N GLU A 299 13.11 -17.50 -9.16
CA GLU A 299 13.25 -18.96 -9.33
C GLU A 299 13.62 -19.33 -10.77
N ASN A 300 12.95 -18.74 -11.77
CA ASN A 300 13.29 -18.97 -13.17
C ASN A 300 14.73 -18.56 -13.49
N LEU A 301 15.17 -17.40 -12.99
CA LEU A 301 16.54 -16.93 -13.18
C LEU A 301 17.55 -17.84 -12.49
N ARG A 302 17.26 -18.30 -11.27
CA ARG A 302 18.10 -19.26 -10.55
C ARG A 302 18.30 -20.53 -11.35
N GLN A 303 17.24 -21.08 -11.94
CA GLN A 303 17.33 -22.29 -12.77
C GLN A 303 18.19 -22.07 -14.02
N LEU A 304 18.08 -20.90 -14.66
CA LEU A 304 18.92 -20.55 -15.82
C LEU A 304 20.40 -20.40 -15.44
N LEU A 305 20.70 -19.75 -14.31
CA LEU A 305 22.08 -19.53 -13.84
C LEU A 305 22.76 -20.82 -13.35
N LEU A 306 21.99 -21.77 -12.83
CA LEU A 306 22.48 -23.05 -12.34
C LEU A 306 22.34 -24.18 -13.37
N ALA A 307 21.95 -23.86 -14.61
CA ALA A 307 21.90 -24.83 -15.68
C ALA A 307 23.29 -25.46 -15.88
N PRO A 308 23.38 -26.80 -16.04
CA PRO A 308 24.66 -27.46 -16.24
C PRO A 308 25.41 -26.86 -17.42
N PRO A 309 26.67 -26.43 -17.25
CA PRO A 309 27.43 -25.88 -18.35
C PRO A 309 27.72 -26.98 -19.38
N LEU A 310 27.62 -26.64 -20.67
CA LEU A 310 27.92 -27.57 -21.77
C LEU A 310 29.38 -28.09 -21.75
N GLY A 311 30.27 -27.32 -21.12
CA GLY A 311 31.72 -27.59 -21.07
C GLY A 311 32.46 -27.06 -22.31
N GLN A 312 33.70 -27.51 -22.48
CA GLN A 312 34.60 -27.07 -23.55
C GLN A 312 34.25 -27.75 -24.87
N LYS A 313 33.33 -27.16 -25.64
CA LYS A 313 32.91 -27.65 -26.96
C LYS A 313 32.87 -26.49 -27.95
N ARG A 314 33.07 -26.79 -29.23
CA ARG A 314 32.79 -25.84 -30.32
C ARG A 314 31.29 -25.62 -30.41
N ILE A 315 30.87 -24.36 -30.55
CA ILE A 315 29.46 -23.96 -30.52
C ILE A 315 29.12 -23.19 -31.79
N LEU A 316 28.01 -23.57 -32.43
CA LEU A 316 27.30 -22.72 -33.40
C LEU A 316 26.11 -22.09 -32.68
N GLY A 317 26.22 -20.81 -32.33
CA GLY A 317 25.14 -20.02 -31.75
C GLY A 317 24.25 -19.46 -32.86
N VAL A 318 22.93 -19.59 -32.69
CA VAL A 318 21.92 -19.06 -33.61
C VAL A 318 20.97 -18.17 -32.84
N ASP A 319 20.92 -16.89 -33.21
CA ASP A 319 19.91 -15.93 -32.74
C ASP A 319 18.84 -15.77 -33.83
N PRO A 320 17.65 -16.37 -33.67
CA PRO A 320 16.63 -16.40 -34.71
C PRO A 320 16.03 -15.02 -34.97
N GLY A 321 15.84 -14.67 -36.25
CA GLY A 321 15.16 -13.45 -36.65
C GLY A 321 14.49 -13.57 -38.01
N TYR A 322 13.31 -12.96 -38.14
CA TYR A 322 12.58 -12.90 -39.42
C TYR A 322 13.06 -11.71 -40.26
N ARG A 323 12.58 -10.50 -39.93
CA ARG A 323 12.87 -9.28 -40.71
C ARG A 323 14.37 -8.95 -40.80
N THR A 324 15.12 -9.21 -39.75
CA THR A 324 16.55 -8.86 -39.65
C THR A 324 17.48 -10.06 -39.87
N GLY A 325 16.96 -11.19 -40.34
CA GLY A 325 17.70 -12.44 -40.52
C GLY A 325 18.11 -13.13 -39.22
N CYS A 326 18.60 -14.37 -39.33
CA CYS A 326 19.17 -15.13 -38.22
C CYS A 326 20.67 -14.84 -38.13
N LYS A 327 21.17 -14.53 -36.93
CA LYS A 327 22.60 -14.29 -36.69
C LYS A 327 23.25 -15.58 -36.25
N LEU A 328 24.37 -15.89 -36.89
CA LEU A 328 25.19 -17.06 -36.62
C LEU A 328 26.50 -16.61 -36.01
N VAL A 329 26.96 -17.35 -35.01
CA VAL A 329 28.31 -17.22 -34.44
C VAL A 329 28.92 -18.60 -34.25
N CYS A 330 30.17 -18.79 -34.65
CA CYS A 330 30.94 -20.00 -34.39
C CYS A 330 31.99 -19.68 -33.31
N LEU A 331 31.99 -20.46 -32.23
CA LEU A 331 32.94 -20.34 -31.12
C LEU A 331 33.84 -21.59 -31.06
N ASP A 332 35.10 -21.42 -30.66
CA ASP A 332 36.00 -22.53 -30.32
C ASP A 332 35.68 -23.14 -28.95
N GLU A 333 36.44 -24.17 -28.55
CA GLU A 333 36.27 -24.87 -27.27
C GLU A 333 36.49 -23.99 -26.02
N GLN A 334 37.16 -22.84 -26.17
CA GLN A 334 37.43 -21.88 -25.11
C GLN A 334 36.43 -20.71 -25.09
N GLY A 335 35.51 -20.66 -26.07
CA GLY A 335 34.53 -19.59 -26.22
C GLY A 335 35.03 -18.38 -27.03
N ASN A 336 36.18 -18.48 -27.71
CA ASN A 336 36.64 -17.42 -28.61
C ASN A 336 35.82 -17.41 -29.90
N LEU A 337 35.53 -16.21 -30.42
CA LEU A 337 34.80 -16.04 -31.67
C LEU A 337 35.69 -16.43 -32.87
N LEU A 338 35.23 -17.41 -33.66
CA LEU A 338 35.88 -17.84 -34.90
C LEU A 338 35.25 -17.21 -36.15
N HIS A 339 33.92 -17.08 -36.16
CA HIS A 339 33.18 -16.57 -37.31
C HIS A 339 31.81 -16.02 -36.89
N ASN A 340 31.29 -15.03 -37.61
CA ASN A 340 29.92 -14.58 -37.49
C ASN A 340 29.34 -14.20 -38.86
N GLU A 341 28.05 -14.46 -39.05
CA GLU A 341 27.33 -14.17 -40.29
C GLU A 341 25.84 -13.90 -40.01
N THR A 342 25.17 -13.18 -40.90
CA THR A 342 23.70 -13.08 -40.90
C THR A 342 23.15 -13.81 -42.12
N ILE A 343 22.23 -14.75 -41.90
CA ILE A 343 21.54 -15.51 -42.96
C ILE A 343 20.05 -15.18 -42.96
N TYR A 344 19.36 -15.38 -44.09
CA TYR A 344 17.95 -15.04 -44.21
C TYR A 344 17.08 -16.24 -44.67
N PRO A 345 17.02 -17.32 -43.86
CA PRO A 345 16.30 -18.54 -44.23
C PRO A 345 14.77 -18.39 -44.19
N HIS A 346 14.26 -17.28 -43.65
CA HIS A 346 12.84 -17.04 -43.42
C HIS A 346 12.28 -15.97 -44.37
N PRO A 347 10.94 -15.86 -44.47
CA PRO A 347 10.32 -14.76 -45.19
C PRO A 347 10.79 -13.39 -44.64
N PRO A 348 11.00 -12.39 -45.52
CA PRO A 348 10.62 -12.39 -46.94
C PRO A 348 11.65 -12.99 -47.90
N GLN A 349 12.88 -13.27 -47.47
CA GLN A 349 13.99 -13.58 -48.39
C GLN A 349 14.08 -15.07 -48.74
N ASN A 350 13.81 -15.97 -47.79
CA ASN A 350 13.80 -17.43 -48.01
C ASN A 350 15.09 -17.95 -48.69
N GLU A 351 16.25 -17.48 -48.25
CA GLU A 351 17.54 -17.91 -48.77
C GLU A 351 17.91 -19.30 -48.21
N PHE A 352 17.61 -20.35 -48.99
CA PHE A 352 17.89 -21.75 -48.61
C PHE A 352 19.25 -22.27 -49.09
N SER A 353 19.92 -21.52 -49.98
CA SER A 353 21.24 -21.85 -50.51
C SER A 353 21.97 -20.57 -50.91
N LYS A 354 23.27 -20.51 -50.64
CA LYS A 354 24.18 -19.49 -51.19
C LYS A 354 24.84 -19.98 -52.47
#